data_AF-A0A384AWQ8-F1
#
_entry.id   AF-A0A384AWQ8-F1
#
_cell.length_a   1.000
_cell.length_b   1.000
_cell.length_c   1.000
_cell.angle_alpha   90.00
_cell.angle_beta   90.00
_cell.angle_gamma   90.00
#
_symmetry.space_group_name_H-M   'P 1'
#
loop_
_entity.id
_entity.type
_entity.pdbx_description
1 polymer ?
#
loop_
_entity_poly.entity_id
_entity_poly.type
_entity_poly.pdbx_seq_one_letter_code
_entity_poly.pdbx_strand_id
1 'polypeptide(L)'
;MPLGLRRKKKFTTKETSRLVEGEQTNVAGASLPSLPAPTCKLVFHTQLAHGSATGRVENFSSIQELYAKIAGVFEISPSEILYCTLNTPKVDMGKLLGAQIGLEDFIFAHVKGIKKEVNVYKSEDSLGLTITDNGAGYAFIKRIKDGSIVDSVKTICVGDHIEAINGETIVGWRHFDVAKKLKELKKEELFTLKLIEPKRAFDMEPRSKAGKSSTGRIGTGRETLRLRSKGPATVEEVPSETKAKAIEKVDDLLELYMGIRDIDLATTMFEAGKDKGNPDKFAVALDETLGDFAFPDEFVFDVWRVIGDAKQG
;
A
#
# COMPACT_ATOMS: atom_id res chain seq x y z
N MET A 1 -60.79 21.21 -33.98
CA MET A 1 -61.33 19.84 -34.01
C MET A 1 -60.91 19.15 -32.71
N PRO A 2 -61.84 18.54 -31.94
CA PRO A 2 -61.71 18.38 -30.50
C PRO A 2 -61.34 16.97 -30.03
N LEU A 3 -60.87 16.91 -28.79
CA LEU A 3 -60.86 15.72 -27.92
C LEU A 3 -62.26 15.13 -27.77
N GLY A 4 -62.38 13.81 -27.77
CA GLY A 4 -63.67 13.12 -27.58
C GLY A 4 -63.57 11.67 -27.10
N LEU A 5 -63.78 11.50 -25.79
CA LEU A 5 -64.58 10.45 -25.14
C LEU A 5 -64.17 8.96 -25.16
N ARG A 6 -63.93 8.47 -23.93
CA ARG A 6 -64.28 7.15 -23.39
C ARG A 6 -65.65 6.65 -23.88
N ARG A 7 -65.75 5.34 -24.21
CA ARG A 7 -66.71 4.40 -23.57
C ARG A 7 -66.57 2.93 -24.04
N LYS A 8 -66.35 2.07 -23.03
CA LYS A 8 -67.02 0.79 -22.70
C LYS A 8 -67.22 -0.30 -23.78
N LYS A 9 -66.58 -1.45 -23.48
CA LYS A 9 -67.14 -2.81 -23.32
C LYS A 9 -68.03 -3.37 -24.44
N LYS A 10 -67.61 -4.52 -24.99
CA LYS A 10 -68.32 -5.79 -24.73
C LYS A 10 -67.49 -7.02 -25.11
N PHE A 11 -67.56 -7.98 -24.21
CA PHE A 11 -67.11 -9.35 -24.31
C PHE A 11 -67.85 -10.11 -25.43
N THR A 12 -67.15 -11.05 -26.05
CA THR A 12 -67.76 -12.27 -26.58
C THR A 12 -66.80 -13.43 -26.38
N THR A 13 -67.25 -14.38 -25.57
CA THR A 13 -66.60 -15.66 -25.26
C THR A 13 -67.47 -16.75 -25.88
N LYS A 14 -66.88 -17.65 -26.66
CA LYS A 14 -67.35 -18.98 -27.09
C LYS A 14 -66.34 -19.47 -28.16
N GLU A 15 -65.90 -20.71 -28.22
CA GLU A 15 -66.37 -21.94 -27.64
C GLU A 15 -65.23 -22.97 -27.66
N THR A 16 -65.35 -23.90 -26.73
CA THR A 16 -64.50 -25.02 -26.33
C THR A 16 -64.36 -26.16 -27.33
N SER A 17 -63.24 -26.90 -27.19
CA SER A 17 -63.04 -28.37 -27.25
C SER A 17 -61.83 -28.73 -28.14
N ARG A 18 -60.92 -29.66 -27.83
CA ARG A 18 -60.91 -30.79 -26.87
C ARG A 18 -59.46 -31.30 -26.69
N LEU A 19 -59.04 -31.49 -25.44
CA LEU A 19 -58.12 -32.48 -24.83
C LEU A 19 -57.02 -33.17 -25.68
N VAL A 20 -55.75 -33.05 -25.23
CA VAL A 20 -54.92 -34.17 -24.68
C VAL A 20 -53.94 -33.60 -23.63
N GLU A 21 -53.73 -34.38 -22.57
CA GLU A 21 -53.06 -34.13 -21.30
C GLU A 21 -51.59 -33.70 -21.35
N GLY A 22 -51.21 -32.92 -20.33
CA GLY A 22 -49.85 -32.64 -19.91
C GLY A 22 -49.89 -31.92 -18.56
N GLU A 23 -49.89 -32.68 -17.47
CA GLU A 23 -49.80 -32.16 -16.10
C GLU A 23 -48.54 -31.29 -15.90
N GLN A 24 -48.73 -29.99 -15.64
CA GLN A 24 -47.79 -29.18 -14.87
C GLN A 24 -48.57 -28.24 -13.96
N THR A 25 -48.65 -28.62 -12.69
CA THR A 25 -49.06 -27.74 -11.60
C THR A 25 -47.96 -26.72 -11.32
N ASN A 26 -48.28 -25.45 -11.56
CA ASN A 26 -47.60 -24.30 -10.97
C ASN A 26 -47.67 -24.36 -9.45
N VAL A 27 -46.52 -24.29 -8.78
CA VAL A 27 -46.42 -23.67 -7.46
C VAL A 27 -45.28 -22.66 -7.53
N ALA A 28 -45.67 -21.39 -7.52
CA ALA A 28 -44.78 -20.30 -7.19
C ALA A 28 -44.24 -20.52 -5.76
N GLY A 29 -42.93 -20.73 -5.65
CA GLY A 29 -42.23 -20.89 -4.39
C GLY A 29 -41.01 -19.97 -4.39
N ALA A 30 -41.08 -18.96 -3.55
CA ALA A 30 -40.05 -18.00 -3.16
C ALA A 30 -38.61 -18.36 -3.57
N SER A 31 -37.99 -17.50 -4.39
CA SER A 31 -36.55 -17.41 -4.52
C SER A 31 -35.95 -17.11 -3.14
N LEU A 32 -35.39 -18.13 -2.50
CA LEU A 32 -34.50 -17.99 -1.36
C LEU A 32 -33.39 -17.01 -1.73
N PRO A 33 -33.05 -16.03 -0.87
CA PRO A 33 -31.85 -15.24 -1.08
C PRO A 33 -30.66 -16.21 -1.07
N SER A 34 -29.86 -16.18 -2.13
CA SER A 34 -28.60 -16.91 -2.19
C SER A 34 -27.79 -16.55 -0.95
N LEU A 35 -27.52 -17.54 -0.10
CA LEU A 35 -26.59 -17.39 1.01
C LEU A 35 -25.29 -16.80 0.43
N PRO A 36 -24.77 -15.69 0.99
CA PRO A 36 -23.47 -15.19 0.56
C PRO A 36 -22.47 -16.33 0.72
N ALA A 37 -21.71 -16.60 -0.35
CA ALA A 37 -20.61 -17.55 -0.30
C ALA A 37 -19.76 -17.24 0.96
N PRO A 38 -19.27 -18.26 1.69
CA PRO A 38 -18.41 -18.01 2.82
C PRO A 38 -17.21 -17.20 2.31
N THR A 39 -17.20 -15.90 2.60
CA THR A 39 -16.02 -15.08 2.36
C THR A 39 -14.97 -15.69 3.27
N CYS A 40 -13.95 -16.32 2.69
CA CYS A 40 -12.78 -16.75 3.46
C CYS A 40 -12.28 -15.51 4.20
N LYS A 41 -12.54 -15.45 5.50
CA LYS A 41 -12.15 -14.31 6.33
C LYS A 41 -10.65 -14.34 6.44
N LEU A 42 -9.98 -13.42 5.75
CA LEU A 42 -8.55 -13.25 5.86
C LEU A 42 -8.26 -12.61 7.22
N VAL A 43 -7.69 -13.42 8.11
CA VAL A 43 -7.31 -13.02 9.47
C VAL A 43 -5.81 -12.87 9.51
N PHE A 44 -5.34 -11.70 9.92
CA PHE A 44 -3.93 -11.42 10.15
C PHE A 44 -3.67 -11.22 11.63
N HIS A 45 -2.46 -11.55 12.06
CA HIS A 45 -2.01 -11.33 13.43
C HIS A 45 -1.17 -10.07 13.50
N THR A 46 -1.29 -9.33 14.59
CA THR A 46 -0.56 -8.08 14.75
C THR A 46 -0.04 -7.85 16.17
N GLN A 47 1.06 -7.12 16.30
CA GLN A 47 1.60 -6.60 17.55
C GLN A 47 2.12 -5.18 17.36
N LEU A 48 2.11 -4.38 18.42
CA LEU A 48 2.95 -3.18 18.49
C LEU A 48 4.42 -3.59 18.52
N ALA A 49 5.23 -2.95 17.68
CA ALA A 49 6.65 -3.26 17.50
C ALA A 49 7.49 -3.10 18.79
N HIS A 50 7.04 -2.26 19.72
CA HIS A 50 7.69 -2.06 21.02
C HIS A 50 7.27 -3.05 22.10
N GLY A 51 6.39 -4.00 21.77
CA GLY A 51 5.89 -5.03 22.68
C GLY A 51 4.42 -4.81 23.05
N SER A 52 3.59 -5.83 22.83
CA SER A 52 2.18 -5.89 23.22
C SER A 52 1.69 -7.34 23.15
N ALA A 53 0.47 -7.60 23.62
CA ALA A 53 -0.20 -8.86 23.35
C ALA A 53 -0.49 -9.03 21.85
N THR A 54 -0.61 -10.26 21.35
CA THR A 54 -1.00 -10.48 19.96
C THR A 54 -2.46 -10.11 19.73
N GLY A 55 -2.67 -9.18 18.82
CA GLY A 55 -3.96 -8.78 18.26
C GLY A 55 -4.32 -9.57 17.02
N ARG A 56 -5.61 -9.52 16.64
CA ARG A 56 -6.13 -10.09 15.40
C ARG A 56 -6.86 -9.02 14.62
N VAL A 57 -6.55 -8.88 13.34
CA VAL A 57 -7.21 -7.93 12.43
C VAL A 57 -7.76 -8.67 11.21
N GLU A 58 -8.96 -8.28 10.80
CA GLU A 58 -9.69 -8.86 9.67
C GLU A 58 -10.55 -7.80 8.99
N ASN A 59 -11.02 -8.10 7.77
CA ASN A 59 -11.96 -7.28 7.00
C ASN A 59 -11.48 -5.84 6.75
N PHE A 60 -10.31 -5.71 6.12
CA PHE A 60 -9.79 -4.44 5.61
C PHE A 60 -9.51 -4.57 4.11
N SER A 61 -9.72 -3.48 3.40
CA SER A 61 -9.55 -3.37 1.94
C SER A 61 -8.52 -2.31 1.54
N SER A 62 -8.05 -1.51 2.50
CA SER A 62 -7.03 -0.48 2.31
C SER A 62 -6.06 -0.41 3.49
N ILE A 63 -4.92 0.24 3.29
CA ILE A 63 -3.93 0.49 4.35
C ILE A 63 -4.54 1.36 5.48
N GLN A 64 -5.40 2.32 5.13
CA GLN A 64 -6.07 3.17 6.11
C GLN A 64 -7.03 2.36 7.00
N GLU A 65 -7.80 1.45 6.40
CA GLU A 65 -8.65 0.52 7.16
C GLU A 65 -7.81 -0.42 8.02
N LEU A 66 -6.70 -0.94 7.51
CA LEU A 66 -5.77 -1.77 8.27
C LEU A 66 -5.28 -1.02 9.52
N TYR A 67 -4.80 0.21 9.38
CA TYR A 67 -4.36 1.02 10.53
C TYR A 67 -5.50 1.29 11.51
N ALA A 68 -6.72 1.56 11.03
CA ALA A 68 -7.88 1.72 11.90
C ALA A 68 -8.22 0.43 12.68
N LYS A 69 -8.11 -0.75 12.04
CA LYS A 69 -8.31 -2.05 12.70
C LYS A 69 -7.23 -2.33 13.75
N ILE A 70 -5.96 -2.12 13.42
CA ILE A 70 -4.85 -2.27 14.36
C ILE A 70 -5.04 -1.33 15.55
N ALA A 71 -5.35 -0.06 15.29
CA ALA A 71 -5.57 0.94 16.33
C ALA A 71 -6.71 0.56 17.27
N GLY A 72 -7.82 0.04 16.72
CA GLY A 72 -8.95 -0.44 17.51
C GLY A 72 -8.62 -1.65 18.39
N VAL A 73 -7.74 -2.55 17.94
CA VAL A 73 -7.30 -3.72 18.71
C VAL A 73 -6.42 -3.35 19.89
N PHE A 74 -5.61 -2.29 19.75
CA PHE A 74 -4.68 -1.83 20.79
C PHE A 74 -5.18 -0.60 21.57
N GLU A 75 -6.42 -0.17 21.32
CA GLU A 75 -7.04 1.00 21.97
C GLU A 75 -6.19 2.29 21.85
N ILE A 76 -5.55 2.47 20.69
CA ILE A 76 -4.77 3.67 20.36
C ILE A 76 -5.44 4.48 19.25
N SER A 77 -5.03 5.73 19.05
CA SER A 77 -5.46 6.50 17.87
C SER A 77 -4.76 5.97 16.61
N PRO A 78 -5.44 5.88 15.44
CA PRO A 78 -4.78 5.54 14.17
C PRO A 78 -3.60 6.45 13.84
N SER A 79 -3.66 7.72 14.26
CA SER A 79 -2.58 8.70 14.10
C SER A 79 -1.34 8.41 14.94
N GLU A 80 -1.39 7.46 15.88
CA GLU A 80 -0.21 7.00 16.62
C GLU A 80 0.62 6.00 15.82
N ILE A 81 0.05 5.33 14.81
CA ILE A 81 0.75 4.37 13.98
C ILE A 81 1.55 5.10 12.90
N LEU A 82 2.87 4.94 12.90
CA LEU A 82 3.78 5.50 11.89
C LEU A 82 3.75 4.65 10.62
N TYR A 83 4.03 3.36 10.74
CA TYR A 83 4.05 2.40 9.63
C TYR A 83 4.01 0.97 10.18
N CYS A 84 3.93 -0.02 9.30
CA CYS A 84 4.01 -1.43 9.69
C CYS A 84 5.19 -2.13 9.00
N THR A 85 5.74 -3.13 9.67
CA THR A 85 6.67 -4.10 9.08
C THR A 85 6.08 -5.51 9.14
N LEU A 86 6.45 -6.36 8.20
CA LEU A 86 6.00 -7.74 8.11
C LEU A 86 7.04 -8.68 8.70
N ASN A 87 6.61 -9.58 9.59
CA ASN A 87 7.40 -10.65 10.20
C ASN A 87 8.61 -10.20 11.05
N THR A 88 8.72 -8.92 11.37
CA THR A 88 9.78 -8.40 12.25
C THR A 88 9.30 -7.20 13.06
N PRO A 89 9.55 -7.15 14.39
CA PRO A 89 9.31 -5.95 15.20
C PRO A 89 10.42 -4.90 15.05
N LYS A 90 11.53 -5.23 14.39
CA LYS A 90 12.64 -4.30 14.19
C LYS A 90 12.27 -3.28 13.11
N VAL A 91 12.89 -2.11 13.19
CA VAL A 91 12.84 -1.11 12.12
C VAL A 91 13.68 -1.63 10.95
N ASP A 92 13.04 -2.44 10.11
CA ASP A 92 13.63 -3.02 8.90
C ASP A 92 12.84 -2.58 7.68
N MET A 93 13.42 -1.65 6.93
CA MET A 93 12.80 -1.06 5.74
C MET A 93 12.71 -2.03 4.56
N GLY A 94 13.43 -3.15 4.58
CA GLY A 94 13.27 -4.24 3.62
C GLY A 94 12.05 -5.12 3.92
N LYS A 95 11.47 -4.98 5.11
CA LYS A 95 10.24 -5.66 5.54
C LYS A 95 9.08 -4.68 5.75
N LEU A 96 9.19 -3.46 5.23
CA LEU A 96 8.12 -2.48 5.28
C LEU A 96 6.85 -3.03 4.60
N LEU A 97 5.70 -2.82 5.22
CA LEU A 97 4.40 -3.12 4.62
C LEU A 97 4.25 -2.28 3.33
N GLY A 98 4.13 -2.96 2.19
CA GLY A 98 3.68 -2.36 0.93
C GLY A 98 2.23 -2.75 0.61
N ALA A 99 1.83 -2.69 -0.65
CA ALA A 99 0.52 -3.16 -1.10
C ALA A 99 0.27 -4.65 -0.90
N GLN A 100 1.32 -5.48 -0.79
CA GLN A 100 1.18 -6.93 -0.71
C GLN A 100 1.42 -7.44 0.71
N ILE A 101 0.49 -8.28 1.18
CA ILE A 101 0.56 -8.96 2.48
C ILE A 101 0.38 -10.45 2.22
N GLY A 102 1.37 -11.27 2.57
CA GLY A 102 1.22 -12.72 2.55
C GLY A 102 0.16 -13.16 3.54
N LEU A 103 -0.65 -14.17 3.20
CA LEU A 103 -1.78 -14.59 4.05
C LEU A 103 -1.36 -15.08 5.44
N GLU A 104 -0.11 -15.50 5.60
CA GLU A 104 0.49 -15.95 6.86
C GLU A 104 1.37 -14.89 7.52
N ASP A 105 1.47 -13.69 6.94
CA ASP A 105 2.35 -12.65 7.46
C ASP A 105 1.86 -12.11 8.81
N PHE A 106 2.83 -11.84 9.67
CA PHE A 106 2.61 -11.19 10.96
C PHE A 106 2.90 -9.69 10.85
N ILE A 107 1.95 -8.86 11.25
CA ILE A 107 2.03 -7.40 11.08
C ILE A 107 2.52 -6.73 12.36
N PHE A 108 3.68 -6.08 12.33
CA PHE A 108 4.20 -5.29 13.44
C PHE A 108 3.96 -3.80 13.20
N ALA A 109 3.17 -3.17 14.06
CA ALA A 109 2.85 -1.75 13.98
C ALA A 109 3.85 -0.91 14.78
N HIS A 110 4.55 -0.01 14.09
CA HIS A 110 5.47 0.96 14.69
C HIS A 110 4.67 2.20 15.06
N VAL A 111 4.74 2.61 16.33
CA VAL A 111 3.99 3.77 16.83
C VAL A 111 4.93 4.92 17.21
N LYS A 112 4.38 6.14 17.25
CA LYS A 112 5.09 7.36 17.65
C LYS A 112 5.77 7.18 19.00
N GLY A 113 7.07 7.49 19.03
CA GLY A 113 7.91 7.48 20.21
C GLY A 113 8.46 8.87 20.50
N ILE A 114 9.78 8.98 20.54
CA ILE A 114 10.48 10.18 21.00
C ILE A 114 10.45 11.23 19.88
N LYS A 115 10.05 12.46 20.24
CA LYS A 115 10.18 13.62 19.35
C LYS A 115 11.60 14.18 19.44
N LYS A 116 12.20 14.47 18.30
CA LYS A 116 13.55 14.99 18.14
C LYS A 116 13.48 16.27 17.31
N GLU A 117 14.28 17.26 17.65
CA GLU A 117 14.45 18.47 16.85
C GLU A 117 15.94 18.62 16.55
N VAL A 118 16.29 18.74 15.27
CA VAL A 118 17.68 18.70 14.81
C VAL A 118 17.91 19.81 13.81
N ASN A 119 19.00 20.56 14.00
CA ASN A 119 19.47 21.54 13.02
C ASN A 119 20.54 20.89 12.15
N VAL A 120 20.39 21.01 10.84
CA VAL A 120 21.29 20.42 9.85
C VAL A 120 21.78 21.53 8.94
N TYR A 121 23.09 21.57 8.70
CA TYR A 121 23.70 22.50 7.74
C TYR A 121 23.74 21.86 6.35
N LYS A 122 23.09 22.48 5.37
CA LYS A 122 23.04 21.96 4.00
C LYS A 122 24.29 22.38 3.22
N SER A 123 25.39 21.63 3.37
CA SER A 123 26.65 21.90 2.66
C SER A 123 26.63 21.49 1.17
N GLU A 124 25.75 20.56 0.79
CA GLU A 124 25.62 19.99 -0.55
C GLU A 124 24.16 20.01 -1.00
N ASP A 125 23.92 19.83 -2.31
CA ASP A 125 22.56 19.82 -2.86
C ASP A 125 21.77 18.59 -2.40
N SER A 126 22.45 17.46 -2.17
CA SER A 126 21.86 16.23 -1.67
C SER A 126 22.19 16.01 -0.19
N LEU A 127 21.15 15.73 0.60
CA LEU A 127 21.29 15.39 2.01
C LEU A 127 21.69 13.91 2.25
N GLY A 128 21.57 13.07 1.22
CA GLY A 128 21.72 11.61 1.33
C GLY A 128 20.56 10.90 2.03
N LEU A 129 19.36 11.45 1.94
CA LEU A 129 18.13 10.85 2.45
C LEU A 129 17.34 10.19 1.32
N THR A 130 16.79 9.01 1.62
CA THR A 130 15.74 8.39 0.80
C THR A 130 14.45 8.36 1.59
N ILE A 131 13.40 9.01 1.08
CA ILE A 131 12.11 9.16 1.76
C ILE A 131 11.10 8.15 1.24
N THR A 132 10.24 7.67 2.12
CA THR A 132 9.06 6.87 1.78
C THR A 132 7.89 7.32 2.66
N ASP A 133 6.67 6.83 2.39
CA ASP A 133 5.51 7.13 3.22
C ASP A 133 4.63 5.90 3.46
N ASN A 134 3.70 6.03 4.40
CA ASN A 134 2.83 4.94 4.83
C ASN A 134 1.47 4.90 4.10
N GLY A 135 1.26 5.71 3.06
CA GLY A 135 -0.03 5.88 2.38
C GLY A 135 -1.14 6.53 3.22
N ALA A 136 -0.82 6.99 4.44
CA ALA A 136 -1.76 7.57 5.40
C ALA A 136 -1.26 8.93 5.96
N GLY A 137 -0.38 9.61 5.22
CA GLY A 137 0.06 10.97 5.52
C GLY A 137 1.30 11.08 6.41
N TYR A 138 2.03 9.99 6.64
CA TYR A 138 3.32 10.03 7.34
C TYR A 138 4.48 9.62 6.43
N ALA A 139 5.35 10.58 6.13
CA ALA A 139 6.61 10.35 5.44
C ALA A 139 7.75 10.08 6.43
N PHE A 140 8.62 9.14 6.15
CA PHE A 140 9.72 8.73 7.03
C PHE A 140 10.97 8.34 6.24
N ILE A 141 12.09 8.30 6.96
CA ILE A 141 13.40 8.03 6.38
C ILE A 141 13.54 6.53 6.13
N LYS A 142 13.61 6.13 4.86
CA LYS A 142 13.81 4.72 4.46
C LYS A 142 15.29 4.34 4.43
N ARG A 143 16.15 5.25 3.97
CA ARG A 143 17.60 5.05 3.88
C ARG A 143 18.33 6.34 4.16
N ILE A 144 19.53 6.19 4.74
CA ILE A 144 20.53 7.24 4.85
C ILE A 144 21.75 6.73 4.09
N LYS A 145 22.28 7.54 3.18
CA LYS A 145 23.46 7.22 2.39
C LYS A 145 24.72 7.39 3.25
N ASP A 146 25.58 6.38 3.26
CA ASP A 146 26.86 6.44 3.99
C ASP A 146 27.73 7.61 3.50
N GLY A 147 28.35 8.32 4.45
CA GLY A 147 29.18 9.48 4.16
C GLY A 147 28.41 10.74 3.70
N SER A 148 27.08 10.74 3.77
CA SER A 148 26.27 11.92 3.48
C SER A 148 26.21 12.92 4.64
N ILE A 149 25.67 14.11 4.36
CA ILE A 149 25.40 15.15 5.37
C ILE A 149 24.63 14.54 6.54
N VAL A 150 23.56 13.80 6.26
CA VAL A 150 22.71 13.26 7.33
C VAL A 150 23.34 12.07 8.05
N ASP A 151 24.18 11.27 7.40
CA ASP A 151 24.93 10.20 8.09
C ASP A 151 25.87 10.77 9.18
N SER A 152 26.40 11.98 8.99
CA SER A 152 27.19 12.66 10.03
C SER A 152 26.36 13.06 11.27
N VAL A 153 25.02 13.15 11.14
CA VAL A 153 24.09 13.57 12.18
C VAL A 153 23.45 12.36 12.85
N LYS A 154 24.12 11.78 13.85
CA LYS A 154 23.72 10.52 14.50
C LYS A 154 22.35 10.53 15.21
N THR A 155 21.77 11.70 15.44
CA THR A 155 20.42 11.84 16.00
C THR A 155 19.32 11.44 15.00
N ILE A 156 19.61 11.53 13.70
CA ILE A 156 18.69 11.18 12.62
C ILE A 156 18.87 9.70 12.28
N CYS A 157 17.81 8.92 12.33
CA CYS A 157 17.83 7.49 12.14
C CYS A 157 16.87 7.03 11.02
N VAL A 158 17.19 5.90 10.41
CA VAL A 158 16.23 5.18 9.56
C VAL A 158 14.99 4.83 10.39
N GLY A 159 13.81 5.09 9.82
CA GLY A 159 12.50 4.94 10.46
C GLY A 159 11.96 6.20 11.12
N ASP A 160 12.74 7.27 11.25
CA ASP A 160 12.23 8.53 11.78
C ASP A 160 11.17 9.11 10.84
N HIS A 161 9.99 9.40 11.40
CA HIS A 161 8.96 10.17 10.72
C HIS A 161 9.32 11.65 10.74
N ILE A 162 9.21 12.32 9.58
CA ILE A 162 9.42 13.75 9.47
C ILE A 162 8.08 14.45 9.77
N GLU A 163 7.99 15.14 10.90
CA GLU A 163 6.78 15.86 11.32
C GLU A 163 6.74 17.28 10.72
N ALA A 164 7.90 17.95 10.66
CA ALA A 164 8.03 19.30 10.12
C ALA A 164 9.43 19.63 9.60
N ILE A 165 9.50 20.55 8.64
CA ILE A 165 10.73 21.11 8.06
C ILE A 165 10.66 22.64 8.22
N ASN A 166 11.65 23.25 8.89
CA ASN A 166 11.67 24.70 9.17
C ASN A 166 10.39 25.24 9.84
N GLY A 167 9.76 24.41 10.68
CA GLY A 167 8.50 24.74 11.37
C GLY A 167 7.23 24.53 10.54
N GLU A 168 7.34 24.26 9.24
CA GLU A 168 6.21 23.88 8.38
C GLU A 168 5.89 22.40 8.59
N THR A 169 4.67 22.09 9.03
CA THR A 169 4.22 20.70 9.17
C THR A 169 4.02 20.08 7.80
N ILE A 170 4.54 18.87 7.64
CA ILE A 170 4.41 18.09 6.40
C ILE A 170 3.50 16.86 6.58
N VAL A 171 2.76 16.80 7.70
CA VAL A 171 1.78 15.73 7.91
C VAL A 171 0.72 15.81 6.83
N GLY A 172 0.43 14.67 6.20
CA GLY A 172 -0.47 14.56 5.05
C GLY A 172 0.24 14.66 3.69
N TRP A 173 1.51 15.07 3.65
CA TRP A 173 2.28 15.13 2.42
C TRP A 173 2.71 13.73 1.99
N ARG A 174 2.86 13.54 0.68
CA ARG A 174 3.44 12.32 0.12
C ARG A 174 4.96 12.39 0.14
N HIS A 175 5.63 11.24 0.12
CA HIS A 175 7.09 11.15 0.17
C HIS A 175 7.79 11.99 -0.91
N PHE A 176 7.18 12.14 -2.10
CA PHE A 176 7.75 12.94 -3.19
C PHE A 176 7.73 14.44 -2.91
N ASP A 177 6.64 14.96 -2.31
CA ASP A 177 6.56 16.37 -1.91
C ASP A 177 7.60 16.69 -0.83
N VAL A 178 7.78 15.76 0.10
CA VAL A 178 8.77 15.88 1.18
C VAL A 178 10.19 15.85 0.61
N ALA A 179 10.50 14.89 -0.28
CA ALA A 179 11.80 14.81 -0.93
C ALA A 179 12.10 16.07 -1.77
N LYS A 180 11.11 16.57 -2.50
CA LYS A 180 11.21 17.83 -3.25
C LYS A 180 11.51 19.01 -2.33
N LYS A 181 10.75 19.15 -1.23
CA LYS A 181 10.97 20.22 -0.24
C LYS A 181 12.39 20.18 0.34
N LEU A 182 12.89 19.00 0.68
CA LEU A 182 14.27 18.83 1.19
C LEU A 182 15.33 19.20 0.13
N LYS A 183 15.08 18.86 -1.15
CA LYS A 183 15.94 19.24 -2.27
C LYS A 183 15.96 20.75 -2.52
N GLU A 184 14.82 21.43 -2.36
CA GLU A 184 14.66 22.88 -2.55
C GLU A 184 15.18 23.74 -1.40
N LEU A 185 15.54 23.14 -0.25
CA LEU A 185 16.21 23.86 0.84
C LEU A 185 17.47 24.56 0.33
N LYS A 186 17.70 25.79 0.79
CA LYS A 186 18.87 26.57 0.35
C LYS A 186 20.16 25.91 0.81
N LYS A 187 21.12 25.83 -0.11
CA LYS A 187 22.49 25.43 0.19
C LYS A 187 23.15 26.49 1.07
N GLU A 188 24.10 26.07 1.90
CA GLU A 188 24.86 26.92 2.83
C GLU A 188 24.02 27.56 3.94
N GLU A 189 22.81 27.05 4.18
CA GLU A 189 21.95 27.46 5.29
C GLU A 189 21.66 26.30 6.26
N LEU A 190 21.38 26.66 7.51
CA LEU A 190 20.82 25.73 8.49
C LEU A 190 19.32 25.56 8.24
N PHE A 191 18.85 24.33 8.35
CA PHE A 191 17.43 24.02 8.40
C PHE A 191 17.13 23.11 9.59
N THR A 192 15.89 23.17 10.06
CA THR A 192 15.42 22.41 11.22
C THR A 192 14.51 21.28 10.78
N LEU A 193 14.76 20.08 11.29
CA LEU A 193 13.88 18.92 11.16
C LEU A 193 13.25 18.60 12.51
N LYS A 194 11.93 18.47 12.55
CA LYS A 194 11.21 17.83 13.65
C LYS A 194 10.91 16.39 13.25
N LEU A 195 11.44 15.45 14.01
CA LEU A 195 11.39 14.03 13.74
C LEU A 195 10.67 13.31 14.88
N ILE A 196 10.01 12.21 14.56
CA ILE A 196 9.45 11.29 15.57
C ILE A 196 10.05 9.91 15.33
N GLU A 197 10.79 9.43 16.32
CA GLU A 197 11.35 8.08 16.30
C GLU A 197 10.25 7.05 16.64
N PRO A 198 10.19 5.90 15.94
CA PRO A 198 9.30 4.81 16.35
C PRO A 198 9.69 4.28 17.73
N LYS A 199 8.70 3.93 18.56
CA LYS A 199 9.00 3.20 19.80
C LYS A 199 9.65 1.86 19.45
N ARG A 200 10.79 1.58 20.06
CA ARG A 200 11.50 0.31 19.95
C ARG A 200 11.29 -0.50 21.22
N ALA A 201 11.20 -1.82 21.09
CA ALA A 201 11.30 -2.69 22.24
C ALA A 201 12.69 -2.53 22.84
N PHE A 202 12.80 -2.51 24.17
CA PHE A 202 14.11 -2.64 24.80
C PHE A 202 14.69 -4.00 24.40
N ASP A 203 15.99 -4.05 24.08
CA ASP A 203 16.75 -5.29 23.85
C ASP A 203 16.81 -6.07 25.18
N MET A 204 15.69 -6.67 25.57
CA MET A 204 15.69 -7.78 26.52
C MET A 204 15.98 -9.01 25.70
N GLU A 205 17.25 -9.43 25.71
CA GLU A 205 17.65 -10.74 25.20
C GLU A 205 16.66 -11.81 25.72
N PRO A 206 15.98 -12.55 24.82
CA PRO A 206 15.08 -13.59 25.26
C PRO A 206 15.91 -14.68 25.94
N ARG A 207 15.74 -14.82 27.27
CA ARG A 207 16.15 -16.02 27.99
C ARG A 207 15.46 -17.21 27.33
N SER A 208 16.28 -18.07 26.75
CA SER A 208 15.92 -19.30 26.05
C SER A 208 14.91 -20.15 26.83
N LYS A 209 13.67 -20.19 26.33
CA LYS A 209 12.81 -21.37 26.38
C LYS A 209 12.12 -21.54 25.04
N ALA A 210 12.83 -22.19 24.11
CA ALA A 210 12.30 -22.64 22.84
C ALA A 210 11.17 -23.65 23.08
N GLY A 211 9.93 -23.17 23.08
CA GLY A 211 8.75 -24.01 22.82
C GLY A 211 8.73 -24.30 21.32
N LYS A 212 9.02 -25.54 20.94
CA LYS A 212 8.92 -26.03 19.56
C LYS A 212 7.47 -25.85 19.06
N SER A 213 7.20 -24.83 18.25
CA SER A 213 6.06 -24.89 17.34
C SER A 213 6.48 -25.74 16.15
N SER A 214 5.83 -26.89 16.01
CA SER A 214 5.97 -27.81 14.89
C SER A 214 5.90 -27.07 13.56
N THR A 215 7.00 -27.11 12.80
CA THR A 215 7.02 -26.85 11.37
C THR A 215 6.11 -27.86 10.67
N GLY A 216 4.85 -27.49 10.51
CA GLY A 216 3.98 -28.10 9.52
C GLY A 216 4.41 -27.60 8.14
N ARG A 217 5.21 -28.38 7.42
CA ARG A 217 5.17 -28.31 5.96
C ARG A 217 3.81 -28.85 5.54
N ILE A 218 3.04 -28.06 4.78
CA ILE A 218 2.24 -28.43 3.59
C ILE A 218 1.35 -27.23 3.28
N GLY A 219 1.53 -26.67 2.08
CA GLY A 219 0.70 -25.58 1.56
C GLY A 219 1.39 -24.82 0.45
N THR A 220 1.48 -25.40 -0.75
CA THR A 220 1.77 -24.68 -1.99
C THR A 220 0.58 -23.78 -2.33
N GLY A 221 0.47 -22.65 -1.63
CA GLY A 221 -0.52 -21.60 -1.85
C GLY A 221 0.13 -20.25 -1.54
N ARG A 222 1.00 -19.79 -2.44
CA ARG A 222 1.68 -18.49 -2.35
C ARG A 222 0.71 -17.37 -2.76
N GLU A 223 -0.37 -17.25 -2.02
CA GLU A 223 -1.35 -16.18 -2.20
C GLU A 223 -0.95 -14.96 -1.35
N THR A 224 -1.22 -13.78 -1.86
CA THR A 224 -0.98 -12.50 -1.19
C THR A 224 -2.26 -11.66 -1.30
N LEU A 225 -2.61 -10.99 -0.21
CA LEU A 225 -3.61 -9.94 -0.24
C LEU A 225 -2.97 -8.68 -0.82
N ARG A 226 -3.49 -8.21 -1.94
CA ARG A 226 -3.07 -6.95 -2.56
C ARG A 226 -4.03 -5.83 -2.21
N LEU A 227 -3.53 -4.85 -1.47
CA LEU A 227 -4.15 -3.57 -1.16
C LEU A 227 -3.88 -2.60 -2.31
N ARG A 228 -4.93 -2.08 -2.95
CA ARG A 228 -4.79 -1.12 -4.06
C ARG A 228 -5.09 0.29 -3.56
N SER A 229 -4.37 1.27 -4.08
CA SER A 229 -4.65 2.69 -3.84
C SER A 229 -6.00 3.13 -4.44
N LYS A 230 -6.43 2.47 -5.52
CA LYS A 230 -7.75 2.64 -6.16
C LYS A 230 -8.35 1.25 -6.44
N GLY A 231 -9.47 0.92 -5.79
CA GLY A 231 -10.22 -0.33 -5.96
C GLY A 231 -10.17 -1.28 -4.76
N PRO A 232 -10.96 -2.37 -4.77
CA PRO A 232 -11.02 -3.33 -3.67
C PRO A 232 -9.74 -4.16 -3.57
N ALA A 233 -9.43 -4.64 -2.36
CA ALA A 233 -8.34 -5.59 -2.15
C ALA A 233 -8.63 -6.94 -2.83
N THR A 234 -7.61 -7.51 -3.46
CA THR A 234 -7.70 -8.77 -4.21
C THR A 234 -6.68 -9.78 -3.72
N VAL A 235 -7.04 -11.08 -3.72
CA VAL A 235 -6.07 -12.15 -3.48
C VAL A 235 -5.38 -12.45 -4.81
N GLU A 236 -4.06 -12.31 -4.84
CA GLU A 236 -3.22 -12.52 -6.03
C GLU A 236 -2.07 -13.48 -5.72
N GLU A 237 -1.62 -14.23 -6.72
CA GLU A 237 -0.39 -15.00 -6.61
C GLU A 237 0.82 -14.08 -6.43
N VAL A 238 1.81 -14.53 -5.66
CA VAL A 238 3.09 -13.84 -5.51
C VAL A 238 3.68 -13.50 -6.90
N PRO A 239 4.12 -12.25 -7.13
CA PRO A 239 4.76 -11.87 -8.39
C PRO A 239 5.87 -12.85 -8.81
N SER A 240 5.96 -13.15 -10.11
CA SER A 240 7.06 -13.95 -10.64
C SER A 240 8.42 -13.29 -10.32
N GLU A 241 9.48 -14.08 -10.21
CA GLU A 241 10.81 -13.57 -9.85
C GLU A 241 11.30 -12.50 -10.84
N THR A 242 11.01 -12.66 -12.14
CA THR A 242 11.29 -11.67 -13.17
C THR A 242 10.52 -10.36 -12.95
N LYS A 243 9.23 -10.45 -12.59
CA LYS A 243 8.41 -9.27 -12.26
C LYS A 243 8.94 -8.56 -11.01
N ALA A 244 9.27 -9.30 -9.96
CA ALA A 244 9.80 -8.75 -8.72
C ALA A 244 11.12 -8.00 -8.96
N LYS A 245 12.06 -8.59 -9.72
CA LYS A 245 13.33 -7.94 -10.09
C LYS A 245 13.13 -6.68 -10.93
N ALA A 246 12.16 -6.68 -11.84
CA ALA A 246 11.85 -5.51 -12.65
C ALA A 246 11.29 -4.36 -11.80
N ILE A 247 10.36 -4.68 -10.88
CA ILE A 247 9.80 -3.70 -9.94
C ILE A 247 10.90 -3.12 -9.04
N GLU A 248 11.79 -3.96 -8.52
CA GLU A 248 12.92 -3.52 -7.70
C GLU A 248 13.83 -2.55 -8.46
N LYS A 249 14.17 -2.85 -9.72
CA LYS A 249 14.95 -1.94 -10.57
C LYS A 249 14.24 -0.61 -10.83
N VAL A 250 12.92 -0.61 -10.99
CA VAL A 250 12.14 0.64 -11.12
C VAL A 250 12.16 1.44 -9.81
N ASP A 251 12.04 0.76 -8.65
CA ASP A 251 12.15 1.39 -7.32
C ASP A 251 13.56 1.97 -7.08
N ASP A 252 14.62 1.33 -7.60
CA ASP A 252 15.98 1.88 -7.56
C ASP A 252 16.13 3.13 -8.44
N LEU A 253 15.46 3.19 -9.60
CA LEU A 253 15.42 4.41 -10.43
C LEU A 253 14.68 5.55 -9.72
N LEU A 254 13.59 5.26 -8.99
CA LEU A 254 12.89 6.27 -8.18
C LEU A 254 13.84 6.87 -7.12
N GLU A 255 14.67 6.03 -6.51
CA GLU A 255 15.64 6.50 -5.52
C GLU A 255 16.72 7.35 -6.17
N LEU A 256 17.24 6.92 -7.32
CA LEU A 256 18.30 7.62 -8.04
C LEU A 256 17.87 9.01 -8.52
N TYR A 257 16.69 9.11 -9.15
CA TYR A 257 16.24 10.35 -9.79
C TYR A 257 15.51 11.27 -8.83
N MET A 258 14.76 10.72 -7.87
CA MET A 258 13.82 11.47 -7.04
C MET A 258 14.10 11.40 -5.54
N GLY A 259 15.04 10.55 -5.09
CA GLY A 259 15.36 10.40 -3.67
C GLY A 259 14.24 9.74 -2.88
N ILE A 260 13.38 8.97 -3.54
CA ILE A 260 12.22 8.31 -2.94
C ILE A 260 12.19 6.83 -3.27
N ARG A 261 11.53 6.05 -2.42
CA ARG A 261 11.25 4.64 -2.69
C ARG A 261 9.77 4.38 -2.41
N ASP A 262 9.08 3.84 -3.40
CA ASP A 262 7.68 3.47 -3.32
C ASP A 262 7.45 2.25 -4.23
N ILE A 263 7.36 1.09 -3.59
CA ILE A 263 7.19 -0.20 -4.26
C ILE A 263 5.84 -0.26 -4.99
N ASP A 264 4.82 0.42 -4.45
CA ASP A 264 3.48 0.41 -5.03
C ASP A 264 3.46 1.27 -6.29
N LEU A 265 4.08 2.45 -6.23
CA LEU A 265 4.32 3.30 -7.40
C LEU A 265 5.13 2.55 -8.47
N ALA A 266 6.24 1.92 -8.10
CA ALA A 266 7.07 1.13 -9.00
C ALA A 266 6.29 -0.03 -9.65
N THR A 267 5.41 -0.69 -8.87
CA THR A 267 4.52 -1.73 -9.37
C THR A 267 3.50 -1.19 -10.37
N THR A 268 2.89 -0.03 -10.08
CA THR A 268 1.97 0.65 -11.01
C THR A 268 2.67 1.04 -12.30
N MET A 269 3.90 1.58 -12.23
CA MET A 269 4.71 1.90 -13.41
C MET A 269 4.99 0.66 -14.27
N PHE A 270 5.41 -0.45 -13.64
CA PHE A 270 5.63 -1.72 -14.34
C PHE A 270 4.34 -2.21 -15.02
N GLU A 271 3.20 -2.17 -14.31
CA GLU A 271 1.91 -2.61 -14.83
C GLU A 271 1.40 -1.73 -15.98
N ALA A 272 1.69 -0.43 -15.97
CA ALA A 272 1.35 0.48 -17.07
C ALA A 272 2.16 0.21 -18.35
N GLY A 273 3.42 -0.24 -18.21
CA GLY A 273 4.34 -0.47 -19.35
C GLY A 273 4.35 -1.90 -19.92
N LYS A 274 3.90 -2.91 -19.14
CA LYS A 274 4.02 -4.33 -19.55
C LYS A 274 3.31 -4.66 -20.87
N ASP A 275 2.24 -3.96 -21.22
CA ASP A 275 1.45 -4.22 -22.44
C ASP A 275 1.72 -3.19 -23.56
N LYS A 276 2.64 -2.23 -23.35
CA LYS A 276 2.98 -1.22 -24.35
C LYS A 276 4.08 -1.73 -25.27
N GLY A 277 4.09 -1.22 -26.51
CA GLY A 277 5.02 -1.65 -27.57
C GLY A 277 6.09 -0.61 -27.94
N ASN A 278 6.00 0.61 -27.43
CA ASN A 278 7.00 1.66 -27.67
C ASN A 278 7.08 2.64 -26.48
N PRO A 279 8.18 3.41 -26.35
CA PRO A 279 8.38 4.37 -25.28
C PRO A 279 7.29 5.46 -25.23
N ASP A 280 6.85 5.97 -26.37
CA ASP A 280 5.87 7.08 -26.42
C ASP A 280 4.51 6.66 -25.84
N LYS A 281 4.02 5.45 -26.18
CA LYS A 281 2.79 4.88 -25.61
C LYS A 281 2.94 4.59 -24.13
N PHE A 282 4.15 4.28 -23.67
CA PHE A 282 4.42 4.12 -22.24
C PHE A 282 4.38 5.48 -21.53
N ALA A 283 5.02 6.51 -22.08
CA ALA A 283 5.00 7.86 -21.53
C ALA A 283 3.55 8.40 -21.39
N VAL A 284 2.72 8.23 -22.43
CA VAL A 284 1.29 8.61 -22.38
C VAL A 284 0.55 7.84 -21.29
N ALA A 285 0.73 6.51 -21.19
CA ALA A 285 0.05 5.71 -20.17
C ALA A 285 0.52 6.03 -18.75
N LEU A 286 1.79 6.38 -18.60
CA LEU A 286 2.37 6.82 -17.35
C LEU A 286 1.78 8.17 -16.94
N ASP A 287 1.67 9.12 -17.86
CA ASP A 287 1.10 10.45 -17.62
C ASP A 287 -0.41 10.36 -17.29
N GLU A 288 -1.17 9.52 -18.00
CA GLU A 288 -2.58 9.25 -17.69
C GLU A 288 -2.79 8.70 -16.26
N THR A 289 -1.82 7.96 -15.74
CA THR A 289 -1.92 7.28 -14.43
C THR A 289 -1.27 8.08 -13.29
N LEU A 290 -0.19 8.81 -13.60
CA LEU A 290 0.76 9.40 -12.65
C LEU A 290 1.27 10.79 -13.10
N GLY A 291 0.53 11.50 -13.96
CA GLY A 291 0.96 12.80 -14.51
C GLY A 291 1.25 13.89 -13.47
N ASP A 292 0.69 13.77 -12.27
CA ASP A 292 0.95 14.68 -11.15
C ASP A 292 2.43 14.70 -10.70
N PHE A 293 3.20 13.66 -11.04
CA PHE A 293 4.59 13.52 -10.60
C PHE A 293 5.61 14.24 -11.50
N ALA A 294 5.23 14.63 -12.72
CA ALA A 294 6.10 15.31 -13.70
C ALA A 294 7.50 14.66 -13.83
N PHE A 295 7.53 13.37 -14.22
CA PHE A 295 8.78 12.61 -14.35
C PHE A 295 9.69 13.17 -15.46
N PRO A 296 11.03 13.21 -15.26
CA PRO A 296 11.97 13.56 -16.32
C PRO A 296 11.93 12.54 -17.47
N ASP A 297 12.11 13.00 -18.71
CA ASP A 297 12.10 12.12 -19.90
C ASP A 297 13.14 11.00 -19.83
N GLU A 298 14.33 11.30 -19.30
CA GLU A 298 15.40 10.30 -19.07
C GLU A 298 14.95 9.18 -18.12
N PHE A 299 14.23 9.54 -17.05
CA PHE A 299 13.68 8.56 -16.12
C PHE A 299 12.64 7.66 -16.81
N VAL A 300 11.72 8.25 -17.59
CA VAL A 300 10.69 7.48 -18.32
C VAL A 300 11.35 6.49 -19.30
N PHE A 301 12.42 6.91 -19.99
CA PHE A 301 13.17 6.06 -20.90
C PHE A 301 13.91 4.92 -20.17
N ASP A 302 14.56 5.20 -19.05
CA ASP A 302 15.24 4.17 -18.25
C ASP A 302 14.26 3.14 -17.67
N VAL A 303 13.10 3.58 -17.17
CA VAL A 303 12.03 2.68 -16.70
C VAL A 303 11.52 1.81 -17.84
N TRP A 304 11.31 2.39 -19.04
CA TRP A 304 10.91 1.63 -20.22
C TRP A 304 11.93 0.54 -20.57
N ARG A 305 13.24 0.83 -20.52
CA ARG A 305 14.29 -0.16 -20.76
C ARG A 305 14.21 -1.32 -19.76
N VAL A 306 14.07 -1.01 -18.47
CA VAL A 306 13.92 -2.04 -17.42
C VAL A 306 12.72 -2.95 -17.67
N ILE A 307 11.58 -2.38 -18.05
CA ILE A 307 10.36 -3.15 -18.36
C ILE A 307 10.56 -3.98 -19.63
N GLY A 308 11.23 -3.43 -20.65
CA GLY A 308 11.56 -4.13 -21.89
C GLY A 308 12.45 -5.36 -21.68
N ASP A 309 13.50 -5.22 -20.88
CA ASP A 309 14.41 -6.32 -20.52
C ASP A 309 13.66 -7.46 -19.80
N ALA A 310 12.72 -7.10 -18.91
CA ALA A 310 11.89 -8.07 -18.20
C ALA A 310 10.89 -8.82 -19.08
N LYS A 311 10.60 -8.34 -20.31
CA LYS A 311 9.78 -9.07 -21.31
C LYS A 311 10.60 -10.05 -22.13
N GLN A 312 11.91 -9.84 -22.23
CA GLN A 312 12.80 -10.63 -23.08
C GLN A 312 13.48 -11.79 -22.32
N GLY A 313 13.47 -11.77 -20.99
CA GLY A 313 14.03 -12.82 -20.12
C GLY A 313 12.95 -13.62 -19.39
#